data_AF-A0AAN8LE37-F1
#
_entry.id   AF-A0AAN8LE37-F1
#
_cell.length_a   1.000
_cell.length_b   1.000
_cell.length_c   1.000
_cell.angle_alpha   90.00
_cell.angle_beta   90.00
_cell.angle_gamma   90.00
#
_symmetry.space_group_name_H-M   'P 1'
#
loop_
_entity.id
_entity.type
_entity.pdbx_description
1 polymer ?
#
loop_
_entity_poly.entity_id
_entity_poly.type
_entity_poly.pdbx_seq_one_letter_code
_entity_poly.pdbx_strand_id
1 'polypeptide(L)'
;MTNEKGQVVTKTSLLKQMEELIEEPGLTCCICREGYKFQPTKVLGIYTFTKRVALEDFENKPRKQQGYSTVSHFNIVHYDCHLAAVRLARGREEWESAALQNANTKCNGLLPVWGPHVPESAFATCLARHNTYLQECTGQREPTYQLNIHDTKLLFLRFATEQSFSVDTGGGGRESNIHLIPYIIHTVLYVLNTTRATSREEKNLQCFLEQPCEKWVESSCDVDGPHYYTVLAMHILSPERWMNTRLTFLRRLLVTVHARKVSAVFANKLTDKQSKEYAVYRSPLLFWGLVELIYDMFRKVPTSNTEGGWSFSLAEYVRHNDMPIYEASERVLKAYQEELMPAESFSEFLDVVGLLSDIPDPDLFLQDLLNSVP
;
A
#
# COMPACT_ATOMS: atom_id res chain seq x y z
N MET A 1 41.36 -37.59 6.62
CA MET A 1 42.44 -38.28 7.37
C MET A 1 41.78 -39.35 8.22
N THR A 2 42.19 -40.60 8.07
CA THR A 2 41.68 -41.75 8.82
C THR A 2 42.44 -41.85 10.14
N ASN A 3 41.77 -42.09 11.27
CA ASN A 3 42.47 -42.41 12.51
C ASN A 3 42.84 -43.90 12.57
N GLU A 4 43.68 -44.28 13.53
CA GLU A 4 44.28 -45.62 13.69
C GLU A 4 43.28 -46.77 13.98
N LYS A 5 41.97 -46.53 13.91
CA LYS A 5 40.92 -47.56 13.98
C LYS A 5 40.16 -47.76 12.66
N GLY A 6 40.66 -47.22 11.54
CA GLY A 6 40.06 -47.43 10.22
C GLY A 6 38.68 -46.76 10.04
N GLN A 7 38.30 -45.83 10.91
CA GLN A 7 37.07 -45.07 10.76
C GLN A 7 37.32 -43.88 9.82
N VAL A 8 36.55 -43.86 8.73
CA VAL A 8 36.50 -42.75 7.78
C VAL A 8 35.88 -41.53 8.49
N VAL A 9 36.72 -40.63 8.99
CA VAL A 9 36.30 -39.29 9.42
C VAL A 9 36.26 -38.40 8.19
N THR A 10 35.19 -38.50 7.42
CA THR A 10 34.87 -37.52 6.38
C THR A 10 33.37 -37.28 6.33
N LYS A 11 33.00 -36.00 6.23
CA LYS A 11 31.66 -35.46 5.93
C LYS A 11 30.72 -35.16 7.12
N THR A 12 31.16 -34.42 8.13
CA THR A 12 30.21 -33.75 9.04
C THR A 12 30.27 -32.23 8.97
N SER A 13 31.43 -31.62 8.72
CA SER A 13 31.52 -30.16 8.52
C SER A 13 31.02 -29.74 7.14
N LEU A 14 31.30 -30.52 6.09
CA LEU A 14 30.80 -30.25 4.73
C LEU A 14 29.29 -30.41 4.63
N LEU A 15 28.68 -31.36 5.35
CA LEU A 15 27.23 -31.52 5.40
C LEU A 15 26.55 -30.38 6.17
N LYS A 16 27.17 -29.87 7.26
CA LYS A 16 26.73 -28.62 7.92
C LYS A 16 26.90 -27.37 7.05
N GLN A 17 27.99 -27.28 6.28
CA GLN A 17 28.21 -26.19 5.31
C GLN A 17 27.29 -26.30 4.07
N MET A 18 26.82 -27.51 3.74
CA MET A 18 25.80 -27.75 2.72
C MET A 18 24.39 -27.50 3.27
N GLU A 19 24.13 -27.74 4.56
CA GLU A 19 22.92 -27.29 5.26
C GLU A 19 22.87 -25.76 5.35
N GLU A 20 24.02 -25.06 5.32
CA GLU A 20 24.15 -23.60 5.20
C GLU A 20 23.86 -23.05 3.79
N LEU A 21 23.54 -23.88 2.78
CA LEU A 21 22.77 -23.48 1.58
C LEU A 21 21.30 -23.18 1.95
N ILE A 22 21.08 -22.59 3.12
CA ILE A 22 19.79 -22.11 3.56
C ILE A 22 19.47 -20.92 2.66
N GLU A 23 18.49 -21.10 1.77
CA GLU A 23 17.84 -20.02 1.04
C GLU A 23 17.67 -18.81 1.97
N GLU A 24 18.08 -17.63 1.51
CA GLU A 24 17.87 -16.39 2.26
C GLU A 24 16.36 -16.15 2.34
N PRO A 25 15.73 -16.29 3.53
CA PRO A 25 14.29 -16.09 3.63
C PRO A 25 14.00 -14.58 3.54
N GLY A 26 12.93 -14.21 2.84
CA GLY A 26 12.45 -12.83 2.77
C GLY A 26 13.17 -11.98 1.71
N LEU A 27 13.35 -10.69 2.02
CA LEU A 27 13.84 -9.73 1.04
C LEU A 27 15.36 -9.83 0.85
N THR A 28 15.81 -9.89 -0.40
CA THR A 28 17.23 -10.05 -0.73
C THR A 28 17.72 -8.94 -1.66
N CYS A 29 18.94 -8.46 -1.40
CA CYS A 29 19.56 -7.45 -2.24
C CYS A 29 19.87 -7.99 -3.64
N CYS A 30 19.43 -7.31 -4.70
CA CYS A 30 19.65 -7.71 -6.09
C CYS A 30 21.13 -7.71 -6.52
N ILE A 31 22.01 -7.03 -5.76
CA ILE A 31 23.45 -6.93 -6.04
C ILE A 31 24.23 -8.04 -5.33
N CYS A 32 24.15 -8.12 -3.99
CA CYS A 32 24.96 -9.07 -3.21
C CYS A 32 24.24 -10.38 -2.90
N ARG A 33 22.94 -10.50 -3.19
CA ARG A 33 22.09 -11.68 -2.94
C ARG A 33 21.98 -12.09 -1.47
N GLU A 34 22.22 -11.14 -0.57
CA GLU A 34 22.06 -11.28 0.88
C GLU A 34 20.90 -10.39 1.36
N GLY A 35 20.19 -10.82 2.39
CA GLY A 35 19.13 -10.09 3.08
C GLY A 35 19.45 -9.92 4.57
N TYR A 36 18.42 -9.84 5.41
CA TYR A 36 18.59 -9.58 6.85
C TYR A 36 19.24 -10.73 7.63
N LYS A 37 19.29 -11.95 7.10
CA LYS A 37 19.93 -13.05 7.83
C LYS A 37 21.45 -12.89 7.82
N PHE A 38 22.04 -12.47 6.70
CA PHE A 38 23.48 -12.22 6.58
C PHE A 38 23.86 -10.76 6.84
N GLN A 39 22.93 -9.81 6.62
CA GLN A 39 23.14 -8.37 6.80
C GLN A 39 22.07 -7.75 7.73
N PRO A 40 21.93 -8.22 8.99
CA PRO A 40 20.79 -7.89 9.86
C PRO A 40 20.64 -6.41 10.20
N THR A 41 21.73 -5.65 10.17
CA THR A 41 21.75 -4.23 10.55
C THR A 41 21.71 -3.28 9.35
N LYS A 42 21.81 -3.78 8.12
CA LYS A 42 21.83 -2.95 6.92
C LYS A 42 20.43 -2.59 6.46
N VAL A 43 20.23 -1.34 6.05
CA VAL A 43 18.95 -0.88 5.49
C VAL A 43 18.81 -1.42 4.06
N LEU A 44 17.75 -2.17 3.82
CA LEU A 44 17.28 -2.51 2.47
C LEU A 44 16.45 -1.34 1.93
N GLY A 45 16.39 -1.22 0.61
CA GLY A 45 15.56 -0.27 -0.09
C GLY A 45 14.87 -0.90 -1.29
N ILE A 46 13.64 -0.51 -1.54
CA ILE A 46 12.85 -0.90 -2.71
C ILE A 46 13.04 0.19 -3.76
N TYR A 47 13.48 -0.17 -4.97
CA TYR A 47 13.54 0.80 -6.06
C TYR A 47 12.13 1.28 -6.41
N THR A 48 11.91 2.59 -6.40
CA THR A 48 10.61 3.19 -6.73
C THR A 48 10.74 4.14 -7.91
N PHE A 49 9.63 4.30 -8.64
CA PHE A 49 9.44 5.40 -9.57
C PHE A 49 8.24 6.22 -9.12
N THR A 50 8.49 7.49 -8.84
CA THR A 50 7.49 8.42 -8.35
C THR A 50 7.35 9.59 -9.31
N LYS A 51 6.10 10.00 -9.57
CA LYS A 51 5.80 11.17 -10.40
C LYS A 51 4.80 12.09 -9.73
N ARG A 52 4.86 13.37 -10.07
CA ARG A 52 3.90 14.37 -9.63
C ARG A 52 2.53 14.15 -10.29
N VAL A 53 1.47 14.17 -9.50
CA VAL A 53 0.08 14.04 -9.98
C VAL A 53 -0.88 14.90 -9.16
N ALA A 54 -2.09 15.13 -9.68
CA ALA A 54 -3.19 15.65 -8.89
C ALA A 54 -3.66 14.59 -7.87
N LEU A 55 -4.00 15.04 -6.66
CA LEU A 55 -4.45 14.13 -5.59
C LEU A 55 -5.89 13.66 -5.78
N GLU A 56 -6.74 14.49 -6.38
CA GLU A 56 -8.15 14.18 -6.66
C GLU A 56 -8.54 14.85 -7.98
N ASP A 57 -9.00 14.04 -8.92
CA ASP A 57 -9.36 14.53 -10.26
C ASP A 57 -10.69 15.25 -10.30
N PHE A 58 -11.57 14.94 -9.34
CA PHE A 58 -12.86 15.57 -9.18
C PHE A 58 -12.83 16.77 -8.21
N GLU A 59 -11.64 17.24 -7.79
CA GLU A 59 -11.52 18.40 -6.90
C GLU A 59 -12.17 19.63 -7.55
N ASN A 60 -13.09 20.28 -6.83
CA ASN A 60 -13.80 21.47 -7.29
C ASN A 60 -12.97 22.75 -7.16
N LYS A 61 -11.74 22.73 -7.66
CA LYS A 61 -10.84 23.90 -7.74
C LYS A 61 -10.14 23.93 -9.08
N PRO A 62 -9.96 25.12 -9.69
CA PRO A 62 -9.27 25.24 -10.99
C PRO A 62 -7.82 24.77 -10.94
N ARG A 63 -7.15 24.91 -9.79
CA ARG A 63 -5.82 24.39 -9.54
C ARG A 63 -5.89 23.26 -8.52
N LYS A 64 -5.87 22.03 -9.00
CA LYS A 64 -5.91 20.82 -8.17
C LYS A 64 -4.69 20.73 -7.25
N GLN A 65 -4.90 20.29 -6.02
CA GLN A 65 -3.83 19.99 -5.08
C GLN A 65 -2.94 18.90 -5.67
N GLN A 66 -1.63 19.12 -5.61
CA GLN A 66 -0.64 18.24 -6.18
C GLN A 66 -0.04 17.37 -5.09
N GLY A 67 0.21 16.11 -5.40
CA GLY A 67 1.01 15.20 -4.59
C GLY A 67 1.88 14.35 -5.52
N TYR A 68 1.92 13.06 -5.24
CA TYR A 68 2.69 12.10 -6.04
C TYR A 68 2.02 10.73 -6.09
N SER A 69 2.39 9.96 -7.11
CA SER A 69 2.03 8.56 -7.27
C SER A 69 3.30 7.75 -7.54
N THR A 70 3.45 6.66 -6.79
CA THR A 70 4.61 5.78 -6.80
C THR A 70 4.25 4.40 -7.32
N VAL A 71 5.12 3.85 -8.17
CA VAL A 71 5.08 2.45 -8.62
C VAL A 71 6.46 1.81 -8.46
N SER A 72 6.54 0.49 -8.55
CA SER A 72 7.79 -0.24 -8.41
C SER A 72 7.84 -1.51 -9.27
N HIS A 73 9.06 -1.94 -9.63
CA HIS A 73 9.34 -3.31 -10.08
C HIS A 73 9.56 -4.28 -8.92
N PHE A 74 9.61 -3.75 -7.69
CA PHE A 74 9.85 -4.47 -6.45
C PHE A 74 11.23 -5.15 -6.35
N ASN A 75 12.25 -4.59 -7.00
CA ASN A 75 13.62 -5.01 -6.74
C ASN A 75 14.14 -4.36 -5.47
N ILE A 76 14.75 -5.19 -4.63
CA ILE A 76 15.32 -4.79 -3.35
C ILE A 76 16.82 -4.64 -3.48
N VAL A 77 17.41 -3.67 -2.78
CA VAL A 77 18.86 -3.45 -2.73
C VAL A 77 19.26 -2.94 -1.35
N HIS A 78 20.42 -3.33 -0.83
CA HIS A 78 20.98 -2.61 0.32
C HIS A 78 21.34 -1.18 -0.08
N TYR A 79 21.04 -0.19 0.76
CA TYR A 79 21.47 1.20 0.51
C TYR A 79 22.97 1.29 0.25
N ASP A 80 23.78 0.55 1.01
CA ASP A 80 25.24 0.52 0.83
C ASP A 80 25.66 -0.04 -0.53
N CYS A 81 25.02 -1.13 -0.98
CA CYS A 81 25.28 -1.73 -2.28
C CYS A 81 24.90 -0.78 -3.42
N HIS A 82 23.75 -0.11 -3.30
CA HIS A 82 23.32 0.91 -4.25
C HIS A 82 24.35 2.06 -4.34
N LEU A 83 24.74 2.65 -3.20
CA LEU A 83 25.72 3.74 -3.16
C LEU A 83 27.10 3.31 -3.67
N ALA A 84 27.52 2.08 -3.40
CA ALA A 84 28.76 1.52 -3.97
C ALA A 84 28.66 1.41 -5.50
N ALA A 85 27.55 0.90 -6.03
CA ALA A 85 27.33 0.77 -7.46
C ALA A 85 27.30 2.13 -8.17
N VAL A 86 26.60 3.12 -7.61
CA VAL A 86 26.55 4.50 -8.15
C VAL A 86 27.94 5.13 -8.18
N ARG A 87 28.73 4.98 -7.10
CA ARG A 87 30.13 5.48 -7.07
C ARG A 87 31.02 4.82 -8.13
N LEU A 88 30.82 3.54 -8.40
CA LEU A 88 31.57 2.80 -9.43
C LEU A 88 31.17 3.21 -10.86
N ALA A 89 29.97 3.76 -11.06
CA ALA A 89 29.46 4.13 -12.38
C ALA A 89 30.10 5.41 -12.99
N ARG A 90 31.00 6.10 -12.26
CA ARG A 90 31.92 7.18 -12.71
C ARG A 90 31.28 8.23 -13.64
N GLY A 91 30.32 8.98 -13.12
CA GLY A 91 29.76 10.16 -13.80
C GLY A 91 28.52 9.90 -14.66
N ARG A 92 28.00 8.66 -14.68
CA ARG A 92 26.62 8.39 -15.10
C ARG A 92 25.63 8.95 -14.08
N GLU A 93 24.46 9.32 -14.57
CA GLU A 93 23.33 9.72 -13.73
C GLU A 93 22.94 8.53 -12.82
N GLU A 94 22.61 8.82 -11.56
CA GLU A 94 22.39 7.81 -10.50
C GLU A 94 21.31 6.83 -10.92
N TRP A 95 20.20 7.35 -11.44
CA TRP A 95 19.00 6.58 -11.76
C TRP A 95 19.11 5.82 -13.08
N GLU A 96 19.82 6.35 -14.07
CA GLU A 96 20.23 5.60 -15.27
C GLU A 96 21.08 4.37 -14.91
N SER A 97 21.99 4.52 -13.94
CA SER A 97 22.83 3.42 -13.48
C SER A 97 22.04 2.41 -12.64
N ALA A 98 21.15 2.90 -11.77
CA ALA A 98 20.29 2.09 -10.93
C ALA A 98 19.30 1.24 -11.74
N ALA A 99 18.79 1.75 -12.87
CA ALA A 99 17.88 1.01 -13.75
C ALA A 99 18.46 -0.34 -14.20
N LEU A 100 19.78 -0.46 -14.39
CA LEU A 100 20.44 -1.72 -14.74
C LEU A 100 20.32 -2.78 -13.64
N GLN A 101 20.34 -2.36 -12.37
CA GLN A 101 20.15 -3.23 -11.21
C GLN A 101 18.66 -3.47 -10.91
N ASN A 102 17.79 -2.63 -11.47
CA ASN A 102 16.34 -2.69 -11.36
C ASN A 102 15.69 -3.36 -12.59
N ALA A 103 16.32 -4.39 -13.16
CA ALA A 103 15.82 -5.14 -14.32
C ALA A 103 15.47 -4.25 -15.54
N ASN A 104 16.28 -3.23 -15.81
CA ASN A 104 16.05 -2.21 -16.84
C ASN A 104 14.74 -1.42 -16.68
N THR A 105 14.15 -1.41 -15.48
CA THR A 105 12.99 -0.60 -15.14
C THR A 105 13.44 0.73 -14.57
N LYS A 106 12.87 1.84 -15.07
CA LYS A 106 13.18 3.18 -14.54
C LYS A 106 12.81 3.27 -13.06
N CYS A 107 13.67 3.93 -12.31
CA CYS A 107 13.48 4.28 -10.90
C CYS A 107 14.03 5.68 -10.67
N ASN A 108 13.50 6.41 -9.70
CA ASN A 108 13.97 7.73 -9.30
C ASN A 108 13.90 7.93 -7.77
N GLY A 109 13.80 6.81 -7.05
CA GLY A 109 13.73 6.78 -5.61
C GLY A 109 14.10 5.41 -5.07
N LEU A 110 14.41 5.39 -3.79
CA LEU A 110 14.71 4.19 -3.02
C LEU A 110 13.92 4.29 -1.71
N LEU A 111 12.87 3.49 -1.56
CA LEU A 111 12.02 3.46 -0.36
C LEU A 111 12.66 2.55 0.69
N PRO A 112 13.03 3.01 1.89
CA PRO A 112 13.71 2.19 2.86
C PRO A 112 12.79 1.15 3.49
N VAL A 113 13.34 -0.02 3.77
CA VAL A 113 12.70 -1.09 4.56
C VAL A 113 13.37 -1.14 5.93
N TRP A 114 12.57 -0.99 6.97
CA TRP A 114 13.04 -1.11 8.34
C TRP A 114 12.97 -2.57 8.79
N GLY A 115 14.13 -3.23 8.88
CA GLY A 115 14.23 -4.61 9.34
C GLY A 115 14.28 -4.73 10.87
N PRO A 116 14.25 -5.97 11.39
CA PRO A 116 14.21 -6.24 12.83
C PRO A 116 15.39 -5.63 13.59
N HIS A 117 16.60 -5.89 13.10
CA HIS A 117 17.87 -5.50 13.74
C HIS A 117 18.49 -4.23 13.15
N VAL A 118 17.79 -3.57 12.22
CA VAL A 118 18.23 -2.31 11.64
C VAL A 118 18.06 -1.20 12.68
N PRO A 119 19.14 -0.45 13.03
CA PRO A 119 19.03 0.68 13.94
C PRO A 119 18.06 1.73 13.40
N GLU A 120 17.18 2.25 14.27
CA GLU A 120 16.20 3.30 13.89
C GLU A 120 16.88 4.51 13.25
N SER A 121 18.04 4.94 13.78
CA SER A 121 18.80 6.06 13.22
C SER A 121 19.27 5.81 11.78
N ALA A 122 19.61 4.58 11.43
CA ALA A 122 20.00 4.20 10.07
C ALA A 122 18.78 4.23 9.13
N PHE A 123 17.65 3.68 9.58
CA PHE A 123 16.39 3.75 8.85
C PHE A 123 15.92 5.20 8.63
N ALA A 124 15.89 6.02 9.69
CA ALA A 124 15.50 7.42 9.64
C ALA A 124 16.38 8.23 8.67
N THR A 125 17.68 7.97 8.64
CA THR A 125 18.61 8.60 7.68
C THR A 125 18.27 8.22 6.24
N CYS A 126 17.95 6.96 5.98
CA CYS A 126 17.56 6.48 4.66
C CYS A 126 16.17 7.03 4.24
N LEU A 127 15.24 7.18 5.18
CA LEU A 127 13.93 7.79 4.95
C LEU A 127 14.06 9.28 4.64
N ALA A 128 14.92 10.00 5.34
CA ALA A 128 15.23 11.40 5.01
C ALA A 128 15.77 11.54 3.58
N ARG A 129 16.65 10.62 3.15
CA ARG A 129 17.13 10.57 1.77
C ARG A 129 16.02 10.24 0.77
N HIS A 130 15.14 9.29 1.08
CA HIS A 130 13.96 9.00 0.26
C HIS A 130 13.09 10.25 0.06
N ASN A 131 12.86 11.03 1.11
CA ASN A 131 12.12 12.28 1.01
C ASN A 131 12.81 13.31 0.11
N THR A 132 14.15 13.37 0.11
CA THR A 132 14.90 14.18 -0.86
C THR A 132 14.64 13.73 -2.30
N TYR A 133 14.68 12.42 -2.57
CA TYR A 133 14.36 11.90 -3.90
C TYR A 133 12.93 12.24 -4.33
N LEU A 134 11.95 12.11 -3.44
CA LEU A 134 10.57 12.54 -3.69
C LEU A 134 10.49 14.02 -4.03
N GLN A 135 11.18 14.87 -3.29
CA GLN A 135 11.22 16.31 -3.54
C GLN A 135 11.83 16.62 -4.91
N GLU A 136 12.93 15.98 -5.28
CA GLU A 136 13.62 16.19 -6.54
C GLU A 136 12.76 15.78 -7.75
N CYS A 137 12.12 14.60 -7.70
CA CYS A 137 11.35 14.09 -8.84
C CYS A 137 9.93 14.67 -8.95
N THR A 138 9.37 15.22 -7.87
CA THR A 138 7.97 15.72 -7.85
C THR A 138 7.85 17.23 -7.62
N GLY A 139 8.90 17.86 -7.09
CA GLY A 139 8.86 19.24 -6.61
C GLY A 139 8.07 19.43 -5.30
N GLN A 140 7.64 18.36 -4.63
CA GLN A 140 6.94 18.43 -3.35
C GLN A 140 7.94 18.65 -2.22
N ARG A 141 7.92 19.85 -1.62
CA ARG A 141 8.91 20.27 -0.61
C ARG A 141 8.86 19.47 0.68
N GLU A 142 7.68 19.02 1.07
CA GLU A 142 7.45 18.31 2.33
C GLU A 142 6.62 17.05 2.06
N PRO A 143 7.27 15.89 1.83
CA PRO A 143 6.60 14.60 1.76
C PRO A 143 6.04 14.21 3.14
N THR A 144 4.75 14.50 3.39
CA THR A 144 4.08 14.16 4.65
C THR A 144 3.50 12.75 4.63
N TYR A 145 3.12 12.22 5.80
CA TYR A 145 2.42 10.92 5.85
C TYR A 145 1.05 10.98 5.16
N GLN A 146 0.37 12.14 5.14
CA GLN A 146 -0.88 12.32 4.40
C GLN A 146 -0.67 12.15 2.89
N LEU A 147 0.46 12.65 2.36
CA LEU A 147 0.81 12.42 0.95
C LEU A 147 1.08 10.94 0.66
N ASN A 148 1.68 10.20 1.60
CA ASN A 148 1.84 8.74 1.46
C ASN A 148 0.51 7.97 1.56
N ILE A 149 -0.47 8.46 2.35
CA ILE A 149 -1.84 7.93 2.34
C ILE A 149 -2.49 8.17 0.98
N HIS A 150 -2.33 9.37 0.41
CA HIS A 150 -2.80 9.64 -0.96
C HIS A 150 -2.07 8.81 -2.02
N ASP A 151 -0.77 8.58 -1.86
CA ASP A 151 0.00 7.74 -2.78
C ASP A 151 -0.58 6.32 -2.80
N THR A 152 -0.82 5.76 -1.61
CA THR A 152 -1.50 4.47 -1.45
C THR A 152 -2.91 4.49 -2.05
N LYS A 153 -3.69 5.56 -1.82
CA LYS A 153 -5.02 5.77 -2.45
C LYS A 153 -4.92 5.73 -3.97
N LEU A 154 -3.97 6.44 -4.56
CA LEU A 154 -3.79 6.50 -6.02
C LEU A 154 -3.30 5.15 -6.57
N LEU A 155 -2.48 4.42 -5.82
CA LEU A 155 -2.07 3.07 -6.18
C LEU A 155 -3.27 2.11 -6.19
N PHE A 156 -4.14 2.17 -5.17
CA PHE A 156 -5.35 1.33 -5.10
C PHE A 156 -6.34 1.70 -6.21
N LEU A 157 -6.49 2.98 -6.54
CA LEU A 157 -7.28 3.43 -7.69
C LEU A 157 -6.68 2.91 -9.01
N ARG A 158 -5.36 2.83 -9.14
CA ARG A 158 -4.69 2.25 -10.32
C ARG A 158 -5.03 0.76 -10.47
N PHE A 159 -5.03 -0.01 -9.36
CA PHE A 159 -5.53 -1.39 -9.36
C PHE A 159 -7.00 -1.45 -9.81
N ALA A 160 -7.87 -0.68 -9.15
CA ALA A 160 -9.32 -0.71 -9.32
C ALA A 160 -9.81 -0.19 -10.69
N THR A 161 -9.02 0.64 -11.36
CA THR A 161 -9.30 1.14 -12.71
C THR A 161 -8.49 0.44 -13.78
N GLU A 162 -7.76 -0.62 -13.39
CA GLU A 162 -6.98 -1.49 -14.29
C GLU A 162 -5.95 -0.72 -15.13
N GLN A 163 -5.46 0.40 -14.61
CA GLN A 163 -4.44 1.21 -15.26
C GLN A 163 -3.08 0.50 -15.24
N SER A 164 -2.28 0.71 -16.28
CA SER A 164 -0.92 0.16 -16.34
C SER A 164 -0.03 0.71 -15.23
N PHE A 165 0.78 -0.17 -14.63
CA PHE A 165 1.81 0.17 -13.64
C PHE A 165 3.17 0.43 -14.30
N SER A 166 3.35 0.01 -15.56
CA SER A 166 4.64 0.03 -16.25
C SER A 166 4.71 1.05 -17.39
N VAL A 167 3.63 1.79 -17.65
CA VAL A 167 3.55 2.77 -18.76
C VAL A 167 4.70 3.78 -18.75
N ASP A 168 5.08 4.26 -17.56
CA ASP A 168 6.14 5.28 -17.43
C ASP A 168 7.53 4.66 -17.20
N THR A 169 7.56 3.46 -16.62
CA THR A 169 8.78 2.83 -16.08
C THR A 169 9.39 1.77 -16.99
N GLY A 170 8.61 1.19 -17.90
CA GLY A 170 9.04 0.07 -18.76
C GLY A 170 9.01 -1.30 -18.06
N GLY A 171 8.57 -1.38 -16.81
CA GLY A 171 8.47 -2.62 -16.04
C GLY A 171 7.78 -2.44 -14.69
N GLY A 172 7.44 -3.55 -14.03
CA GLY A 172 6.69 -3.55 -12.77
C GLY A 172 5.18 -3.60 -13.02
N GLY A 173 4.58 -4.76 -12.74
CA GLY A 173 3.16 -5.02 -12.94
C GLY A 173 2.35 -4.97 -11.64
N ARG A 174 1.13 -5.52 -11.66
CA ARG A 174 0.30 -5.69 -10.46
C ARG A 174 1.03 -6.50 -9.37
N GLU A 175 1.75 -7.53 -9.76
CA GLU A 175 2.63 -8.36 -8.90
C GLU A 175 3.64 -7.52 -8.14
N SER A 176 4.50 -6.78 -8.83
CA SER A 176 5.48 -5.90 -8.18
C SER A 176 4.81 -4.88 -7.24
N ASN A 177 3.68 -4.30 -7.64
CA ASN A 177 3.07 -3.22 -6.88
C ASN A 177 2.23 -3.71 -5.69
N ILE A 178 1.74 -4.95 -5.67
CA ILE A 178 1.07 -5.50 -4.48
C ILE A 178 2.09 -5.70 -3.34
N HIS A 179 3.33 -6.03 -3.67
CA HIS A 179 4.40 -6.18 -2.69
C HIS A 179 4.89 -4.84 -2.15
N LEU A 180 4.71 -3.74 -2.88
CA LEU A 180 5.09 -2.40 -2.43
C LEU A 180 4.20 -1.87 -1.29
N ILE A 181 2.90 -2.20 -1.31
CA ILE A 181 1.87 -1.63 -0.42
C ILE A 181 2.24 -1.71 1.08
N PRO A 182 2.66 -2.87 1.63
CA PRO A 182 3.00 -2.99 3.05
C PRO A 182 4.10 -2.03 3.50
N TYR A 183 5.05 -1.70 2.63
CA TYR A 183 6.19 -0.85 2.95
C TYR A 183 5.87 0.65 2.86
N ILE A 184 4.91 1.05 2.00
CA ILE A 184 4.32 2.40 2.05
C ILE A 184 3.53 2.56 3.34
N ILE A 185 2.70 1.56 3.70
CA ILE A 185 1.97 1.53 4.98
C ILE A 185 2.95 1.67 6.15
N HIS A 186 4.03 0.89 6.17
CA HIS A 186 5.03 0.95 7.23
C HIS A 186 5.66 2.35 7.37
N THR A 187 5.91 3.03 6.26
CA THR A 187 6.44 4.40 6.26
C THR A 187 5.45 5.38 6.90
N VAL A 188 4.15 5.27 6.57
CA VAL A 188 3.09 6.07 7.20
C VAL A 188 3.04 5.80 8.70
N LEU A 189 3.06 4.53 9.11
CA LEU A 189 2.99 4.13 10.52
C LEU A 189 4.19 4.64 11.32
N TYR A 190 5.40 4.55 10.77
CA TYR A 190 6.60 5.09 11.40
C TYR A 190 6.43 6.58 11.71
N VAL A 191 5.99 7.38 10.74
CA VAL A 191 5.78 8.82 10.93
C VAL A 191 4.64 9.09 11.90
N LEU A 192 3.50 8.39 11.81
CA LEU A 192 2.37 8.52 12.73
C LEU A 192 2.79 8.26 14.19
N ASN A 193 3.53 7.18 14.42
CA ASN A 193 3.96 6.75 15.75
C ASN A 193 5.01 7.72 16.33
N THR A 194 6.02 8.09 15.55
CA THR A 194 7.09 8.99 16.01
C THR A 194 6.62 10.43 16.23
N THR A 195 5.66 10.91 15.43
CA THR A 195 5.06 12.25 15.59
C THR A 195 3.83 12.26 16.50
N ARG A 196 3.43 11.10 17.04
CA ARG A 196 2.24 10.91 17.90
C ARG A 196 0.95 11.46 17.27
N ALA A 197 0.80 11.30 15.96
CA ALA A 197 -0.34 11.80 15.20
C ALA A 197 -1.55 10.85 15.21
N THR A 198 -1.42 9.61 15.69
CA THR A 198 -2.49 8.60 15.70
C THR A 198 -3.79 9.12 16.32
N SER A 199 -3.74 9.74 17.52
CA SER A 199 -4.94 10.24 18.19
C SER A 199 -5.62 11.40 17.45
N ARG A 200 -4.87 12.17 16.64
CA ARG A 200 -5.47 13.18 15.75
C ARG A 200 -6.24 12.50 14.62
N GLU A 201 -5.63 11.51 13.98
CA GLU A 201 -6.27 10.81 12.87
C GLU A 201 -7.45 9.94 13.31
N GLU A 202 -7.45 9.43 14.53
CA GLU A 202 -8.63 8.80 15.13
C GLU A 202 -9.82 9.76 15.21
N LYS A 203 -9.59 11.01 15.64
CA LYS A 203 -10.64 12.04 15.66
C LYS A 203 -11.10 12.40 14.25
N ASN A 204 -10.18 12.53 13.30
CA ASN A 204 -10.54 12.81 11.90
C ASN A 204 -11.39 11.69 11.30
N LEU A 205 -11.01 10.43 11.51
CA LEU A 205 -11.80 9.27 11.09
C LEU A 205 -13.16 9.21 11.77
N GLN A 206 -13.23 9.51 13.07
CA GLN A 206 -14.49 9.57 13.79
C GLN A 206 -15.42 10.65 13.20
N CYS A 207 -14.92 11.87 12.99
CA CYS A 207 -15.66 12.94 12.32
C CYS A 207 -16.14 12.54 10.92
N PHE A 208 -15.32 11.80 10.16
CA PHE A 208 -15.71 11.26 8.86
C PHE A 208 -16.84 10.22 8.98
N LEU A 209 -16.75 9.30 9.94
CA LEU A 209 -17.76 8.25 10.15
C LEU A 209 -19.09 8.80 10.66
N GLU A 210 -19.05 9.86 11.47
CA GLU A 210 -20.21 10.52 12.07
C GLU A 210 -20.81 11.62 11.16
N GLN A 211 -20.20 11.89 10.00
CA GLN A 211 -20.67 12.92 9.09
C GLN A 211 -22.10 12.61 8.59
N PRO A 212 -23.07 13.52 8.74
CA PRO A 212 -24.44 13.30 8.29
C PRO A 212 -24.55 13.04 6.78
N CYS A 213 -25.51 12.22 6.35
CA CYS A 213 -25.67 11.82 4.95
C CYS A 213 -25.95 13.01 4.02
N GLU A 214 -26.50 14.10 4.56
CA GLU A 214 -26.76 15.35 3.84
C GLU A 214 -25.49 16.01 3.30
N LYS A 215 -24.33 15.66 3.86
CA LYS A 215 -23.02 16.18 3.45
C LYS A 215 -22.26 15.25 2.52
N TRP A 216 -22.74 14.03 2.29
CA TRP A 216 -21.96 13.02 1.55
C TRP A 216 -21.79 13.38 0.08
N VAL A 217 -22.83 13.91 -0.59
CA VAL A 217 -22.75 14.35 -1.99
C VAL A 217 -21.78 15.52 -2.14
N GLU A 218 -21.85 16.50 -1.23
CA GLU A 218 -20.93 17.65 -1.17
C GLU A 218 -19.47 17.19 -1.05
N SER A 219 -19.22 16.19 -0.19
CA SER A 219 -17.87 15.64 0.04
C SER A 219 -17.31 14.77 -1.09
N SER A 220 -18.11 14.50 -2.14
CA SER A 220 -17.68 13.63 -3.24
C SER A 220 -16.52 14.21 -4.06
N CYS A 221 -16.24 15.51 -3.93
CA CYS A 221 -15.16 16.23 -4.60
C CYS A 221 -14.01 16.59 -3.66
N ASP A 222 -14.05 16.18 -2.39
CA ASP A 222 -12.98 16.49 -1.42
C ASP A 222 -11.70 15.72 -1.74
N VAL A 223 -10.55 16.38 -1.60
CA VAL A 223 -9.23 15.76 -1.76
C VAL A 223 -9.04 14.62 -0.75
N ASP A 224 -9.34 14.94 0.51
CA ASP A 224 -9.42 14.01 1.64
C ASP A 224 -10.84 13.42 1.73
N GLY A 225 -11.34 12.88 0.62
CA GLY A 225 -12.67 12.28 0.53
C GLY A 225 -12.73 10.82 1.00
N PRO A 226 -13.83 10.11 0.69
CA PRO A 226 -14.03 8.72 1.13
C PRO A 226 -12.91 7.75 0.77
N HIS A 227 -12.30 7.88 -0.41
CA HIS A 227 -11.16 7.05 -0.78
C HIS A 227 -9.94 7.28 0.13
N TYR A 228 -9.65 8.53 0.52
CA TYR A 228 -8.54 8.84 1.44
C TYR A 228 -8.80 8.24 2.82
N TYR A 229 -9.99 8.47 3.39
CA TYR A 229 -10.33 7.96 4.72
C TYR A 229 -10.41 6.44 4.77
N THR A 230 -10.78 5.77 3.67
CA THR A 230 -10.75 4.31 3.58
C THR A 230 -9.31 3.79 3.68
N VAL A 231 -8.32 4.46 3.06
CA VAL A 231 -6.90 4.09 3.22
C VAL A 231 -6.36 4.45 4.60
N LEU A 232 -6.71 5.62 5.12
CA LEU A 232 -6.31 6.05 6.46
C LEU A 232 -6.81 5.05 7.52
N ALA A 233 -8.01 4.48 7.35
CA ALA A 233 -8.57 3.49 8.25
C ALA A 233 -7.61 2.31 8.51
N MET A 234 -6.92 1.79 7.48
CA MET A 234 -5.96 0.68 7.64
C MET A 234 -4.82 0.98 8.62
N HIS A 235 -4.47 2.26 8.79
CA HIS A 235 -3.39 2.70 9.66
C HIS A 235 -3.84 2.92 11.11
N ILE A 236 -5.15 3.08 11.33
CA ILE A 236 -5.71 3.59 12.59
C ILE A 236 -6.71 2.61 13.23
N LEU A 237 -7.64 2.07 12.43
CA LEU A 237 -8.65 1.14 12.89
C LEU A 237 -8.09 -0.29 12.89
N SER A 238 -8.19 -0.96 14.03
CA SER A 238 -7.94 -2.41 14.12
C SER A 238 -8.91 -3.19 13.23
N PRO A 239 -8.60 -4.45 12.85
CA PRO A 239 -9.50 -5.28 12.07
C PRO A 239 -10.92 -5.38 12.65
N GLU A 240 -11.05 -5.48 13.98
CA GLU A 240 -12.35 -5.50 14.66
C GLU A 240 -13.12 -4.18 14.47
N ARG A 241 -12.46 -3.02 14.64
CA ARG A 241 -13.09 -1.70 14.43
C ARG A 241 -13.45 -1.49 12.96
N TRP A 242 -12.62 -1.98 12.05
CA TRP A 242 -12.91 -1.99 10.63
C TRP A 242 -14.16 -2.80 10.31
N MET A 243 -14.28 -4.04 10.81
CA MET A 243 -15.47 -4.87 10.60
C MET A 243 -16.77 -4.17 11.02
N ASN A 244 -16.73 -3.39 12.11
CA ASN A 244 -17.89 -2.63 12.60
C ASN A 244 -18.20 -1.36 11.77
N THR A 245 -17.28 -0.89 10.92
CA THR A 245 -17.41 0.39 10.20
C THR A 245 -17.31 0.27 8.67
N ARG A 246 -16.86 -0.88 8.15
CA ARG A 246 -16.57 -1.13 6.73
C ARG A 246 -17.73 -0.82 5.78
N LEU A 247 -18.97 -1.07 6.22
CA LEU A 247 -20.17 -0.76 5.43
C LEU A 247 -20.41 0.74 5.28
N THR A 248 -20.02 1.56 6.26
CA THR A 248 -20.09 3.03 6.14
C THR A 248 -19.12 3.53 5.09
N PHE A 249 -17.89 3.00 5.05
CA PHE A 249 -16.94 3.31 3.99
C PHE A 249 -17.47 2.90 2.62
N LEU A 250 -18.00 1.67 2.49
CA LEU A 250 -18.62 1.18 1.25
C LEU A 250 -19.73 2.10 0.75
N ARG A 251 -20.69 2.44 1.63
CA ARG A 251 -21.79 3.37 1.30
C ARG A 251 -21.27 4.71 0.81
N ARG A 252 -20.28 5.30 1.49
CA ARG A 252 -19.70 6.59 1.11
C ARG A 252 -18.95 6.54 -0.22
N LEU A 253 -18.26 5.44 -0.53
CA LEU A 253 -17.62 5.23 -1.83
C LEU A 253 -18.65 5.12 -2.97
N LEU A 254 -19.74 4.37 -2.75
CA LEU A 254 -20.83 4.21 -3.72
C LEU A 254 -21.54 5.55 -4.00
N VAL A 255 -21.85 6.33 -2.96
CA VAL A 255 -22.42 7.68 -3.12
C VAL A 255 -21.45 8.60 -3.87
N THR A 256 -20.16 8.54 -3.55
CA THR A 256 -19.14 9.37 -4.20
C THR A 256 -19.06 9.11 -5.71
N VAL A 257 -18.99 7.84 -6.13
CA VAL A 257 -18.90 7.53 -7.56
C VAL A 257 -20.21 7.86 -8.29
N HIS A 258 -21.35 7.65 -7.62
CA HIS A 258 -22.64 7.96 -8.21
C HIS A 258 -22.81 9.47 -8.44
N ALA A 259 -22.50 10.29 -7.43
CA ALA A 259 -22.52 11.75 -7.53
C ALA A 259 -21.66 12.26 -8.69
N ARG A 260 -20.44 11.72 -8.83
CA ARG A 260 -19.50 12.04 -9.92
C ARG A 260 -20.01 11.58 -11.29
N LYS A 261 -20.83 10.53 -11.35
CA LYS A 261 -21.41 10.02 -12.61
C LYS A 261 -22.61 10.84 -13.07
N VAL A 262 -23.49 11.25 -12.14
CA VAL A 262 -24.73 11.97 -12.47
C VAL A 262 -24.54 13.48 -12.58
N SER A 263 -23.38 14.01 -12.13
CA SER A 263 -23.02 15.41 -12.25
C SER A 263 -21.57 15.60 -12.71
N ALA A 264 -21.37 16.32 -13.81
CA ALA A 264 -20.05 16.71 -14.30
C ALA A 264 -19.46 17.94 -13.58
N VAL A 265 -20.26 18.61 -12.76
CA VAL A 265 -19.88 19.75 -11.94
C VAL A 265 -20.14 19.43 -10.48
N PHE A 266 -19.51 20.17 -9.57
CA PHE A 266 -19.80 20.05 -8.15
C PHE A 266 -21.30 20.21 -7.87
N ALA A 267 -21.84 19.29 -7.07
CA ALA A 267 -23.23 19.27 -6.67
C ALA A 267 -23.32 18.97 -5.18
N ASN A 268 -24.35 19.54 -4.54
CA ASN A 268 -24.68 19.27 -3.14
C ASN A 268 -25.85 18.27 -3.00
N LYS A 269 -26.40 17.80 -4.12
CA LYS A 269 -27.50 16.83 -4.20
C LYS A 269 -27.37 16.00 -5.47
N LEU A 270 -27.95 14.81 -5.46
CA LEU A 270 -28.04 13.96 -6.63
C LEU A 270 -29.08 14.51 -7.61
N THR A 271 -28.68 14.65 -8.87
CA THR A 271 -29.57 15.03 -9.99
C THR A 271 -30.45 13.87 -10.44
N ASP A 272 -29.98 12.65 -10.22
CA ASP A 272 -30.63 11.39 -10.55
C ASP A 272 -30.28 10.40 -9.44
N LYS A 273 -31.29 9.72 -8.87
CA LYS A 273 -31.14 8.74 -7.79
C LYS A 273 -31.35 7.30 -8.25
N GLN A 274 -31.61 7.09 -9.54
CA GLN A 274 -31.77 5.75 -10.09
C GLN A 274 -30.40 5.07 -10.17
N SER A 275 -30.30 3.85 -9.63
CA SER A 275 -29.11 3.01 -9.75
C SER A 275 -28.62 2.89 -11.21
N LYS A 276 -27.30 2.81 -11.39
CA LYS A 276 -26.64 2.73 -12.70
C LYS A 276 -26.10 1.32 -12.97
N GLU A 277 -25.58 1.09 -14.18
CA GLU A 277 -24.91 -0.18 -14.46
C GLU A 277 -23.74 -0.44 -13.51
N TYR A 278 -23.47 -1.72 -13.24
CA TYR A 278 -22.39 -2.17 -12.36
C TYR A 278 -21.02 -1.55 -12.70
N ALA A 279 -20.75 -1.30 -13.98
CA ALA A 279 -19.51 -0.65 -14.44
C ALA A 279 -19.25 0.72 -13.77
N VAL A 280 -20.29 1.45 -13.38
CA VAL A 280 -20.15 2.71 -12.62
C VAL A 280 -19.62 2.47 -11.22
N TYR A 281 -20.03 1.38 -10.57
CA TYR A 281 -19.70 1.06 -9.18
C TYR A 281 -18.51 0.11 -9.04
N ARG A 282 -18.07 -0.52 -10.13
CA ARG A 282 -16.98 -1.52 -10.14
C ARG A 282 -15.70 -1.01 -9.50
N SER A 283 -15.21 0.18 -9.90
CA SER A 283 -13.95 0.71 -9.37
C SER A 283 -13.96 0.93 -7.85
N PRO A 284 -14.94 1.63 -7.22
CA PRO A 284 -14.95 1.76 -5.76
C PRO A 284 -15.16 0.42 -5.04
N LEU A 285 -15.87 -0.54 -5.64
CA LEU A 285 -16.00 -1.89 -5.08
C LEU A 285 -14.65 -2.62 -5.06
N LEU A 286 -13.92 -2.65 -6.19
CA LEU A 286 -12.58 -3.24 -6.25
C LEU A 286 -11.59 -2.52 -5.31
N PHE A 287 -11.70 -1.19 -5.19
CA PHE A 287 -10.90 -0.41 -4.24
C PHE A 287 -11.17 -0.83 -2.79
N TRP A 288 -12.45 -0.94 -2.42
CA TRP A 288 -12.87 -1.36 -1.08
C TRP A 288 -12.48 -2.82 -0.80
N GLY A 289 -12.65 -3.72 -1.77
CA GLY A 289 -12.25 -5.12 -1.64
C GLY A 289 -10.73 -5.29 -1.50
N LEU A 290 -9.93 -4.45 -2.16
CA LEU A 290 -8.48 -4.44 -1.94
C LEU A 290 -8.14 -4.05 -0.49
N VAL A 291 -8.86 -3.09 0.10
CA VAL A 291 -8.70 -2.73 1.53
C VAL A 291 -9.06 -3.90 2.44
N GLU A 292 -10.15 -4.64 2.19
CA GLU A 292 -10.49 -5.86 2.93
C GLU A 292 -9.36 -6.90 2.87
N LEU A 293 -8.81 -7.15 1.67
CA LEU A 293 -7.73 -8.11 1.48
C LEU A 293 -6.45 -7.70 2.23
N ILE A 294 -6.16 -6.40 2.30
CA ILE A 294 -5.02 -5.89 3.09
C ILE A 294 -5.28 -6.02 4.60
N TYR A 295 -6.53 -5.87 5.07
CA TYR A 295 -6.87 -6.21 6.44
C TYR A 295 -6.66 -7.71 6.74
N ASP A 296 -7.07 -8.62 5.84
CA ASP A 296 -6.85 -10.06 6.00
C ASP A 296 -5.35 -10.43 5.98
N MET A 297 -4.53 -9.77 5.14
CA MET A 297 -3.06 -9.89 5.17
C MET A 297 -2.50 -9.67 6.57
N PHE A 298 -3.07 -8.73 7.33
CA PHE A 298 -2.62 -8.34 8.67
C PHE A 298 -3.44 -8.96 9.81
N ARG A 299 -4.28 -9.95 9.55
CA ARG A 299 -5.12 -10.59 10.59
C ARG A 299 -4.35 -11.25 11.73
N LYS A 300 -3.07 -11.58 11.51
CA LYS A 300 -2.18 -12.19 12.52
C LYS A 300 -1.45 -11.16 13.39
N VAL A 301 -1.62 -9.86 13.12
CA VAL A 301 -1.04 -8.80 13.93
C VAL A 301 -1.64 -8.89 15.36
N PRO A 302 -0.81 -8.97 16.40
CA PRO A 302 -1.31 -9.03 17.77
C PRO A 302 -2.01 -7.73 18.15
N THR A 303 -3.05 -7.81 18.96
CA THR A 303 -3.68 -6.64 19.57
C THR A 303 -2.75 -6.05 20.63
N SER A 304 -2.41 -4.76 20.54
CA SER A 304 -1.71 -4.05 21.60
C SER A 304 -2.62 -3.07 22.35
N ASN A 305 -2.48 -3.05 23.67
CA ASN A 305 -3.09 -2.07 24.58
C ASN A 305 -2.14 -0.91 24.92
N THR A 306 -0.97 -0.81 24.27
CA THR A 306 0.01 0.28 24.49
C THR A 306 -0.41 1.58 23.78
N GLU A 307 0.22 2.70 24.15
CA GLU A 307 0.11 3.98 23.40
C GLU A 307 0.41 3.72 21.91
N GLY A 308 -0.50 4.15 21.02
CA GLY A 308 -0.46 3.86 19.58
C GLY A 308 -1.28 2.64 19.11
N GLY A 309 -1.67 1.73 20.01
CA GLY A 309 -2.62 0.64 19.73
C GLY A 309 -2.34 -0.16 18.44
N TRP A 310 -3.29 -0.12 17.51
CA TRP A 310 -3.17 -0.79 16.21
C TRP A 310 -1.99 -0.28 15.36
N SER A 311 -1.77 1.04 15.30
CA SER A 311 -0.73 1.63 14.44
C SER A 311 0.68 1.19 14.87
N PHE A 312 0.90 1.01 16.16
CA PHE A 312 2.15 0.47 16.69
C PHE A 312 2.30 -1.03 16.40
N SER A 313 1.25 -1.81 16.68
CA SER A 313 1.27 -3.27 16.47
C SER A 313 1.52 -3.65 15.02
N LEU A 314 0.87 -2.93 14.10
CA LEU A 314 1.04 -3.14 12.67
C LEU A 314 2.45 -2.77 12.20
N ALA A 315 3.03 -1.67 12.69
CA ALA A 315 4.40 -1.27 12.36
C ALA A 315 5.40 -2.34 12.77
N GLU A 316 5.30 -2.83 14.01
CA GLU A 316 6.17 -3.88 14.54
C GLU A 316 5.98 -5.19 13.79
N TYR A 317 4.75 -5.54 13.39
CA TYR A 317 4.52 -6.72 12.56
C TYR A 317 5.20 -6.59 11.19
N VAL A 318 5.02 -5.47 10.49
CA VAL A 318 5.65 -5.27 9.17
C VAL A 318 7.17 -5.31 9.25
N ARG A 319 7.74 -4.75 10.31
CA ARG A 319 9.18 -4.77 10.59
C ARG A 319 9.76 -6.18 10.75
N HIS A 320 8.99 -7.13 11.28
CA HIS A 320 9.48 -8.45 11.68
C HIS A 320 9.04 -9.61 10.79
N ASN A 321 8.21 -9.37 9.78
CA ASN A 321 7.55 -10.43 9.02
C ASN A 321 7.64 -10.22 7.51
N ASP A 322 8.81 -9.85 6.98
CA ASP A 322 9.00 -9.57 5.55
C ASP A 322 8.65 -10.77 4.66
N MET A 323 9.09 -11.98 5.00
CA MET A 323 8.74 -13.21 4.27
C MET A 323 7.24 -13.55 4.36
N PRO A 324 6.60 -13.63 5.54
CA PRO A 324 5.14 -13.82 5.62
C PRO A 324 4.34 -12.76 4.87
N ILE A 325 4.81 -11.51 4.84
CA ILE A 325 4.16 -10.41 4.11
C ILE A 325 4.32 -10.60 2.61
N TYR A 326 5.50 -11.00 2.14
CA TYR A 326 5.73 -11.31 0.73
C TYR A 326 4.72 -12.36 0.23
N GLU A 327 4.62 -13.50 0.93
CA GLU A 327 3.65 -14.57 0.60
C GLU A 327 2.20 -14.10 0.73
N ALA A 328 1.90 -13.23 1.70
CA ALA A 328 0.56 -12.69 1.86
C ALA A 328 0.18 -11.73 0.72
N SER A 329 1.12 -10.92 0.22
CA SER A 329 0.91 -10.08 -0.95
C SER A 329 0.56 -10.90 -2.19
N GLU A 330 1.21 -12.06 -2.40
CA GLU A 330 0.85 -12.98 -3.51
C GLU A 330 -0.58 -13.50 -3.36
N ARG A 331 -0.98 -13.92 -2.16
CA ARG A 331 -2.36 -14.37 -1.89
C ARG A 331 -3.38 -13.26 -2.10
N VAL A 332 -3.07 -12.04 -1.64
CA VAL A 332 -3.93 -10.87 -1.86
C VAL A 332 -4.11 -10.59 -3.34
N LEU A 333 -3.02 -10.58 -4.12
CA LEU A 333 -3.13 -10.36 -5.56
C LEU A 333 -3.92 -11.46 -6.25
N LYS A 334 -3.70 -12.72 -5.86
CA LYS A 334 -4.45 -13.85 -6.40
C LYS A 334 -5.95 -13.70 -6.14
N ALA A 335 -6.37 -13.48 -4.89
CA ALA A 335 -7.77 -13.25 -4.54
C ALA A 335 -8.36 -12.03 -5.28
N TYR A 336 -7.59 -10.95 -5.39
CA TYR A 336 -8.01 -9.76 -6.13
C TYR A 336 -8.28 -10.07 -7.61
N GLN A 337 -7.38 -10.79 -8.29
CA GLN A 337 -7.47 -11.05 -9.72
C GLN A 337 -8.42 -12.19 -10.08
N GLU A 338 -8.48 -13.24 -9.26
CA GLU A 338 -9.24 -14.46 -9.53
C GLU A 338 -10.64 -14.46 -8.92
N GLU A 339 -10.89 -13.64 -7.89
CA GLU A 339 -12.18 -13.62 -7.18
C GLU A 339 -12.88 -12.26 -7.33
N LEU A 340 -12.19 -11.13 -7.04
CA LEU A 340 -12.84 -9.81 -7.05
C LEU A 340 -13.02 -9.23 -8.47
N MET A 341 -11.96 -9.24 -9.28
CA MET A 341 -11.99 -8.68 -10.64
C MET A 341 -12.99 -9.38 -11.57
N PRO A 342 -13.20 -10.71 -11.51
CA PRO A 342 -14.15 -11.38 -12.40
C PRO A 342 -15.62 -11.04 -12.15
N ALA A 343 -15.97 -10.51 -10.96
CA ALA A 343 -17.36 -10.19 -10.65
C ALA A 343 -17.99 -9.27 -11.70
N GLU A 344 -19.16 -9.65 -12.22
CA GLU A 344 -19.88 -8.97 -13.29
C GLU A 344 -21.09 -8.17 -12.79
N SER A 345 -21.44 -8.32 -11.50
CA SER A 345 -22.58 -7.64 -10.88
C SER A 345 -22.30 -7.22 -9.43
N PHE A 346 -23.13 -6.33 -8.90
CA PHE A 346 -23.02 -5.90 -7.50
C PHE A 346 -23.31 -7.07 -6.55
N SER A 347 -24.31 -7.91 -6.84
CA SER A 347 -24.63 -9.09 -6.04
C SER A 347 -23.49 -10.11 -6.02
N GLU A 348 -22.88 -10.37 -7.17
CA GLU A 348 -21.75 -11.32 -7.25
C GLU A 348 -20.54 -10.80 -6.47
N PHE A 349 -20.22 -9.51 -6.58
CA PHE A 349 -19.16 -8.92 -5.78
C PHE A 349 -19.42 -9.10 -4.28
N LEU A 350 -20.65 -8.81 -3.81
CA LEU A 350 -21.03 -8.97 -2.40
C LEU A 350 -21.02 -10.43 -1.94
N ASP A 351 -21.30 -11.40 -2.82
CA ASP A 351 -21.16 -12.83 -2.52
C ASP A 351 -19.69 -13.19 -2.25
N VAL A 352 -18.80 -12.79 -3.16
CA VAL A 352 -17.35 -13.05 -3.07
C VAL A 352 -16.76 -12.47 -1.77
N VAL A 353 -17.14 -11.25 -1.40
CA VAL A 353 -16.63 -10.62 -0.16
C VAL A 353 -17.41 -11.00 1.11
N GLY A 354 -18.38 -11.93 1.00
CA GLY A 354 -19.16 -12.42 2.14
C GLY A 354 -20.06 -11.36 2.78
N LEU A 355 -20.58 -10.42 2.00
CA LEU A 355 -21.48 -9.35 2.45
C LEU A 355 -22.97 -9.63 2.23
N LEU A 356 -23.36 -10.73 1.57
CA LEU A 356 -24.77 -11.05 1.36
C LEU A 356 -25.55 -11.30 2.66
N SER A 357 -24.87 -11.65 3.76
CA SER A 357 -25.52 -11.73 5.08
C SER A 357 -25.92 -10.36 5.63
N ASP A 358 -25.10 -9.34 5.36
CA ASP A 358 -25.32 -7.97 5.79
C ASP A 358 -26.21 -7.18 4.79
N ILE A 359 -26.18 -7.58 3.51
CA ILE A 359 -26.88 -6.96 2.38
C ILE A 359 -27.60 -8.06 1.57
N PRO A 360 -28.75 -8.56 2.06
CA PRO A 360 -29.46 -9.67 1.41
C PRO A 360 -30.14 -9.28 0.09
N ASP A 361 -30.45 -7.99 -0.10
CA ASP A 361 -30.99 -7.44 -1.34
C ASP A 361 -30.07 -6.29 -1.84
N PRO A 362 -29.07 -6.61 -2.68
CA PRO A 362 -28.11 -5.63 -3.17
C PRO A 362 -28.72 -4.48 -3.98
N ASP A 363 -29.75 -4.77 -4.78
CA ASP A 363 -30.40 -3.77 -5.62
C ASP A 363 -31.21 -2.78 -4.78
N LEU A 364 -32.00 -3.30 -3.82
CA LEU A 364 -32.72 -2.46 -2.87
C LEU A 364 -31.77 -1.65 -2.00
N PHE A 365 -30.69 -2.27 -1.50
CA PHE A 365 -29.66 -1.56 -0.71
C PHE A 365 -29.07 -0.37 -1.46
N LEU A 366 -28.70 -0.55 -2.73
CA LEU A 366 -28.12 0.52 -3.52
C LEU A 366 -29.15 1.61 -3.78
N GLN A 367 -30.39 1.24 -4.10
CA GLN A 367 -31.45 2.20 -4.37
C GLN A 367 -31.83 3.00 -3.11
N ASP A 368 -31.94 2.35 -1.96
CA ASP A 368 -32.23 3.00 -0.67
C ASP A 368 -31.09 3.92 -0.23
N LEU A 369 -29.84 3.49 -0.45
CA LEU A 369 -28.67 4.35 -0.21
C LEU A 369 -28.74 5.64 -1.02
N LEU A 370 -29.04 5.56 -2.32
CA LEU A 370 -29.17 6.75 -3.17
C LEU A 370 -30.36 7.63 -2.78
N ASN A 371 -31.46 7.03 -2.33
CA ASN A 371 -32.63 7.75 -1.82
C ASN A 371 -32.36 8.46 -0.47
N SER A 372 -31.43 7.94 0.34
CA SER A 372 -31.10 8.47 1.66
C SER A 372 -30.26 9.75 1.65
N VAL A 373 -29.61 10.07 0.53
CA VAL A 373 -28.80 11.29 0.37
C VAL A 373 -29.58 12.37 -0.38
N PRO A 374 -29.25 13.67 -0.23
CA PRO A 374 -30.00 14.77 -0.83
C PRO A 374 -30.17 14.68 -2.34
#